data_AF-A0A553GZP4-F1
#
_entry.id   AF-A0A553GZP4-F1
#
_cell.length_a   1.000
_cell.length_b   1.000
_cell.length_c   1.000
_cell.angle_alpha   90.00
_cell.angle_beta   90.00
_cell.angle_gamma   90.00
#
_symmetry.space_group_name_H-M   'P 1'
#
loop_
_entity.id
_entity.type
_entity.pdbx_description
1 polymer ?
#
loop_
_entity_poly.entity_id
_entity_poly.type
_entity_poly.pdbx_seq_one_letter_code
_entity_poly.pdbx_strand_id
1 'polypeptide(L)'
;MSFTDSGLAASMSTLLVENQVMSREQFASLLQEPSDLRVRLTLATRQLRAFDQYWQALGVWLELHGGDPRETRGTRVPGRADGQPQTLLERSLYDDAFLDVARTIGRPRFDPVRAVTNHLRFIANRR
;
A
#
# COMPACT_ATOMS: atom_id res chain seq x y z
N MET A 1 -14.98 -1.41 12.91
CA MET A 1 -14.96 -2.84 12.49
C MET A 1 -13.51 -3.30 12.44
N SER A 2 -13.21 -4.60 12.36
CA SER A 2 -11.86 -5.09 12.03
C SER A 2 -11.73 -5.35 10.52
N PHE A 3 -10.50 -5.47 10.00
CA PHE A 3 -10.23 -5.84 8.61
C PHE A 3 -9.39 -7.11 8.48
N THR A 4 -9.54 -7.83 7.37
CA THR A 4 -8.64 -8.92 6.96
C THR A 4 -7.56 -8.40 6.02
N ASP A 5 -6.44 -9.12 5.88
CA ASP A 5 -5.39 -8.74 4.92
C ASP A 5 -5.91 -8.69 3.48
N SER A 6 -6.83 -9.60 3.11
CA SER A 6 -7.48 -9.62 1.80
C SER A 6 -8.42 -8.43 1.60
N GLY A 7 -9.16 -8.02 2.64
CA GLY A 7 -10.01 -6.82 2.60
C GLY A 7 -9.19 -5.53 2.48
N LEU A 8 -8.05 -5.46 3.17
CA LEU A 8 -7.09 -4.37 3.03
C LEU A 8 -6.50 -4.34 1.61
N ALA A 9 -6.04 -5.48 1.08
CA ALA A 9 -5.51 -5.57 -0.28
C ALA A 9 -6.55 -5.18 -1.35
N ALA A 10 -7.82 -5.60 -1.18
CA ALA A 10 -8.91 -5.20 -2.06
C ALA A 10 -9.14 -3.68 -2.02
N SER A 11 -9.15 -3.08 -0.83
CA SER A 11 -9.34 -1.65 -0.66
C SER A 11 -8.17 -0.84 -1.24
N MET A 12 -6.93 -1.28 -1.00
CA MET A 12 -5.75 -0.69 -1.63
C MET A 12 -5.83 -0.75 -3.16
N SER A 13 -6.28 -1.88 -3.73
CA SER A 13 -6.46 -2.05 -5.18
C SER A 13 -7.45 -1.03 -5.76
N THR A 14 -8.61 -0.89 -5.11
CA THR A 14 -9.66 0.06 -5.51
C THR A 14 -9.15 1.50 -5.41
N LEU A 15 -8.56 1.87 -4.27
CA LEU A 15 -8.12 3.23 -4.00
C LEU A 15 -6.97 3.68 -4.91
N LEU A 16 -6.06 2.78 -5.33
CA LEU A 16 -5.00 3.09 -6.29
C LEU A 16 -5.58 3.54 -7.64
N VAL A 17 -6.70 2.95 -8.06
CA VAL A 17 -7.39 3.29 -9.31
C VAL A 17 -8.23 4.55 -9.15
N GLU A 18 -9.03 4.64 -8.09
CA GLU A 18 -9.92 5.78 -7.84
C GLU A 18 -9.17 7.10 -7.65
N ASN A 19 -8.00 7.05 -7.00
CA ASN A 19 -7.13 8.21 -6.80
C ASN A 19 -6.14 8.41 -7.96
N GLN A 20 -6.35 7.76 -9.10
CA GLN A 20 -5.58 7.97 -10.34
C GLN A 20 -4.06 7.70 -10.23
N VAL A 21 -3.63 6.90 -9.25
CA VAL A 21 -2.24 6.43 -9.16
C VAL A 21 -1.92 5.49 -10.33
N MET A 22 -2.93 4.77 -10.83
CA MET A 22 -2.83 3.95 -12.03
C MET A 22 -4.21 3.65 -12.62
N SER A 23 -4.29 3.31 -13.92
CA SER A 23 -5.49 2.76 -14.52
C SER A 23 -5.68 1.29 -14.13
N ARG A 24 -6.87 0.73 -14.39
CA ARG A 24 -7.13 -0.71 -14.18
C ARG A 24 -6.19 -1.60 -15.01
N GLU A 25 -5.88 -1.18 -16.23
CA GLU A 25 -4.98 -1.91 -17.14
C GLU A 25 -3.53 -1.87 -16.63
N GLN A 26 -3.06 -0.68 -16.23
CA GLN A 26 -1.73 -0.52 -15.62
C GLN A 26 -1.61 -1.34 -14.34
N PHE A 27 -2.64 -1.35 -13.50
CA PHE A 27 -2.68 -2.16 -12.28
C PHE A 27 -2.59 -3.66 -12.58
N ALA A 28 -3.38 -4.17 -13.53
CA ALA A 28 -3.34 -5.58 -13.93
C ALA A 28 -1.95 -5.97 -14.46
N SER A 29 -1.31 -5.11 -15.26
CA SER A 29 0.04 -5.32 -15.77
C SER A 29 1.09 -5.31 -14.66
N LEU A 30 1.02 -4.36 -13.73
CA LEU A 30 2.00 -4.19 -12.65
C LEU A 30 1.89 -5.25 -11.56
N LEU A 31 0.73 -5.88 -11.37
CA LEU A 31 0.57 -6.97 -10.41
C LEU A 31 1.27 -8.26 -10.82
N GLN A 32 1.49 -8.48 -12.12
CA GLN A 32 2.21 -9.67 -12.60
C GLN A 32 3.69 -9.61 -12.20
N GLU A 33 4.26 -8.41 -12.13
CA GLU A 33 5.67 -8.19 -11.78
C GLU A 33 5.85 -6.84 -11.06
N PRO A 34 5.59 -6.79 -9.73
CA PRO A 34 5.69 -5.56 -8.96
C PRO A 34 7.16 -5.23 -8.65
N SER A 35 7.79 -4.48 -9.57
CA SER A 35 9.16 -3.99 -9.47
C SER A 35 9.27 -2.49 -9.73
N ASP A 36 10.28 -1.86 -9.12
CA ASP A 36 10.54 -0.42 -9.27
C ASP A 36 10.76 -0.03 -10.73
N LEU A 37 11.42 -0.91 -11.50
CA LEU A 37 11.63 -0.71 -12.94
C LEU A 37 10.30 -0.70 -13.70
N ARG A 38 9.43 -1.69 -13.46
CA ARG A 38 8.11 -1.79 -14.13
C ARG A 38 7.24 -0.59 -13.79
N VAL A 39 7.22 -0.16 -12.54
CA VAL A 39 6.47 1.03 -12.09
C VAL A 39 6.98 2.28 -12.80
N ARG A 40 8.31 2.50 -12.88
CA ARG A 40 8.91 3.65 -13.60
C ARG A 40 8.57 3.67 -15.09
N LEU A 41 8.53 2.49 -15.72
CA LEU A 41 8.24 2.38 -17.16
C LEU A 41 6.74 2.51 -17.47
N THR A 42 5.87 2.20 -16.51
CA THR A 42 4.42 2.12 -16.74
C THR A 42 3.67 3.37 -16.28
N LEU A 43 4.09 3.98 -15.17
CA LEU A 43 3.37 5.10 -14.55
C LEU A 43 4.00 6.44 -14.91
N ALA A 44 3.17 7.40 -15.31
CA ALA A 44 3.61 8.76 -15.53
C ALA A 44 3.91 9.46 -14.20
N THR A 45 4.83 10.44 -14.22
CA THR A 45 5.18 11.26 -13.05
C THR A 45 3.96 11.87 -12.35
N ARG A 46 2.95 12.32 -13.11
CA ARG A 46 1.70 12.87 -12.55
C ARG A 46 0.93 11.84 -11.71
N GLN A 47 0.96 10.57 -12.11
CA GLN A 47 0.26 9.49 -11.41
C GLN A 47 1.01 9.12 -10.13
N LEU A 48 2.35 9.10 -10.18
CA LEU A 48 3.19 8.90 -9.00
C LEU A 48 2.99 9.99 -7.94
N ARG A 49 2.75 11.24 -8.36
CA ARG A 49 2.40 12.35 -7.45
C ARG A 49 1.02 12.20 -6.80
N ALA A 50 0.11 11.43 -7.39
CA ALA A 50 -1.21 11.17 -6.81
C ALA A 50 -1.16 10.17 -5.62
N PHE A 51 0.01 9.57 -5.35
CA PHE A 51 0.18 8.63 -4.25
C PHE A 51 -0.19 9.25 -2.88
N ASP A 52 0.12 10.53 -2.65
CA ASP A 52 -0.20 11.19 -1.38
C ASP A 52 -1.71 11.22 -1.11
N GLN A 53 -2.51 11.47 -2.15
CA GLN A 53 -3.97 11.47 -2.05
C GLN A 53 -4.50 10.05 -1.79
N TYR A 54 -3.97 9.06 -2.50
CA TYR A 54 -4.25 7.65 -2.26
C TYR A 54 -3.93 7.24 -0.82
N TRP A 55 -2.78 7.65 -0.29
CA TRP A 55 -2.34 7.32 1.07
C TRP A 55 -3.28 7.92 2.13
N GLN A 56 -3.75 9.14 1.93
CA GLN A 56 -4.75 9.76 2.80
C GLN A 56 -6.06 8.99 2.78
N ALA A 57 -6.55 8.61 1.60
CA ALA A 57 -7.79 7.83 1.48
C ALA A 57 -7.67 6.44 2.13
N LEU A 58 -6.51 5.79 2.00
CA LEU A 58 -6.23 4.52 2.68
C LEU A 58 -6.20 4.70 4.21
N GLY A 59 -5.67 5.81 4.70
CA GLY A 59 -5.68 6.14 6.13
C GLY A 59 -7.09 6.26 6.69
N VAL A 60 -7.97 6.99 6.01
CA VAL A 60 -9.39 7.09 6.38
C VAL A 60 -10.05 5.72 6.40
N TRP A 61 -9.78 4.89 5.39
CA TRP A 61 -10.31 3.53 5.37
C TRP A 61 -9.83 2.70 6.57
N LEU A 62 -8.53 2.74 6.89
CA LEU A 62 -7.97 2.02 8.03
C LEU A 62 -8.57 2.48 9.36
N GLU A 63 -8.74 3.79 9.56
CA GLU A 63 -9.35 4.35 10.77
C GLU A 63 -10.77 3.82 11.01
N LEU A 64 -11.58 3.74 9.94
CA LEU A 64 -12.93 3.15 10.00
C LEU A 64 -12.92 1.65 10.36
N HIS A 65 -11.80 0.98 10.09
CA HIS A 65 -11.57 -0.43 10.39
C HIS A 65 -10.65 -0.65 11.60
N GLY A 66 -10.55 0.35 12.48
CA GLY A 66 -9.83 0.24 13.76
C GLY A 66 -8.30 0.17 13.64
N GLY A 67 -7.76 0.53 12.49
CA GLY A 67 -6.34 0.65 12.20
C GLY A 67 -5.88 2.11 12.09
N ASP A 68 -4.57 2.31 12.01
CA ASP A 68 -3.96 3.60 11.64
C ASP A 68 -2.72 3.28 10.78
N PRO A 69 -2.61 3.79 9.54
CA PRO A 69 -1.43 3.55 8.70
C PRO A 69 -0.10 3.98 9.34
N ARG A 70 -0.09 4.90 10.30
CA ARG A 70 1.09 5.34 11.05
C ARG A 70 1.51 4.35 12.14
N GLU A 71 0.56 3.56 12.63
CA GLU A 71 0.80 2.53 13.63
C GLU A 71 0.98 1.13 13.03
N THR A 72 0.50 0.93 11.80
CA THR A 72 0.63 -0.30 11.02
C THR A 72 2.08 -0.54 10.62
N ARG A 73 2.71 -1.55 11.20
CA ARG A 73 4.10 -1.95 10.94
C ARG A 73 4.39 -3.33 11.51
N GLY A 74 5.32 -4.09 10.92
CA GLY A 74 5.92 -5.28 11.50
C GLY A 74 4.93 -6.16 12.27
N THR A 75 5.04 -6.16 13.61
CA THR A 75 4.21 -6.94 14.55
C THR A 75 3.03 -6.19 15.16
N ARG A 76 2.73 -4.98 14.69
CA ARG A 76 1.64 -4.13 15.17
C ARG A 76 0.84 -3.59 13.99
N VAL A 77 -0.32 -4.17 13.79
CA VAL A 77 -1.33 -3.82 12.79
C VAL A 77 -2.67 -3.76 13.55
N PRO A 78 -3.01 -2.59 14.13
CA PRO A 78 -4.28 -2.41 14.83
C PRO A 78 -5.45 -2.63 13.86
N GLY A 79 -6.56 -3.17 14.35
CA GLY A 79 -7.74 -3.43 13.52
C GLY A 79 -7.68 -4.71 12.67
N ARG A 80 -6.52 -5.38 12.57
CA ARG A 80 -6.38 -6.66 11.86
C ARG A 80 -7.14 -7.79 12.57
N ALA A 81 -8.03 -8.45 11.85
CA ALA A 81 -8.90 -9.52 12.34
C ALA A 81 -8.12 -10.77 12.76
N ASP A 82 -7.09 -11.14 12.00
CA ASP A 82 -6.26 -12.33 12.22
C ASP A 82 -5.20 -12.13 13.33
N GLY A 83 -5.33 -11.05 14.11
CA GLY A 83 -4.34 -10.64 15.10
C GLY A 83 -3.06 -10.12 14.44
N GLN A 84 -1.97 -10.06 15.20
CA GLN A 84 -0.73 -9.44 14.76
C GLN A 84 0.08 -10.31 13.79
N PRO A 85 0.83 -9.75 12.82
CA PRO A 85 1.69 -10.51 11.93
C PRO A 85 2.72 -11.37 12.68
N GLN A 86 2.72 -12.68 12.42
CA GLN A 86 3.55 -13.63 13.17
C GLN A 86 4.79 -14.06 12.40
N THR A 87 4.72 -14.12 11.07
CA THR A 87 5.84 -14.54 10.24
C THR A 87 6.75 -13.38 9.85
N LEU A 88 8.02 -13.66 9.59
CA LEU A 88 8.96 -12.66 9.08
C LEU A 88 8.48 -12.03 7.76
N LEU A 89 7.89 -12.84 6.88
CA LEU A 89 7.36 -12.38 5.61
C LEU A 89 6.21 -11.39 5.79
N GLU A 90 5.21 -11.71 6.62
CA GLU A 90 4.10 -10.78 6.87
C GLU A 90 4.59 -9.47 7.49
N ARG A 91 5.49 -9.56 8.48
CA ARG A 91 6.07 -8.38 9.14
C ARG A 91 6.79 -7.49 8.14
N SER A 92 7.62 -8.09 7.29
CA SER A 92 8.34 -7.38 6.23
C SER A 92 7.38 -6.69 5.26
N LEU A 93 6.31 -7.37 4.84
CA LEU A 93 5.32 -6.78 3.93
C LEU A 93 4.62 -5.57 4.55
N TYR A 94 4.31 -5.63 5.84
CA TYR A 94 3.72 -4.49 6.55
C TYR A 94 4.70 -3.34 6.74
N ASP A 95 5.98 -3.61 7.04
CA ASP A 95 6.99 -2.56 7.14
C ASP A 95 7.21 -1.86 5.79
N ASP A 96 7.36 -2.65 4.72
CA ASP A 96 7.55 -2.14 3.35
C ASP A 96 6.35 -1.29 2.89
N ALA A 97 5.13 -1.77 3.13
CA ALA A 97 3.92 -1.11 2.67
C ALA A 97 3.50 0.08 3.53
N PHE A 98 3.80 0.10 4.84
CA PHE A 98 3.27 1.13 5.73
C PHE A 98 4.35 1.93 6.45
N LEU A 99 5.26 1.26 7.16
CA LEU A 99 6.26 1.94 7.99
C LEU A 99 7.18 2.84 7.15
N ASP A 100 7.65 2.34 6.01
CA ASP A 100 8.55 3.08 5.12
C ASP A 100 7.86 4.32 4.55
N VAL A 101 6.61 4.17 4.12
CA VAL A 101 5.79 5.28 3.61
C VAL A 101 5.55 6.29 4.72
N ALA A 102 5.06 5.88 5.89
CA ALA A 102 4.79 6.77 7.02
C ALA A 102 6.03 7.57 7.47
N ARG A 103 7.24 7.00 7.35
CA ARG A 103 8.50 7.66 7.70
C ARG A 103 9.02 8.64 6.65
N THR A 104 8.59 8.50 5.41
CA THR A 104 9.20 9.21 4.27
C THR A 104 8.23 10.14 3.56
N ILE A 105 6.93 9.88 3.59
CA ILE A 105 5.90 10.70 2.94
C ILE A 105 5.97 12.16 3.40
N GLY A 106 5.83 13.08 2.44
CA GLY A 106 6.00 14.52 2.67
C GLY A 106 7.45 14.98 2.95
N ARG A 107 8.45 14.09 2.84
CA ARG A 107 9.87 14.44 3.01
C ARG A 107 10.62 14.35 1.68
N PRO A 108 11.74 15.07 1.48
CA PRO A 108 12.50 15.05 0.22
C PRO A 108 13.00 13.67 -0.23
N ARG A 109 13.14 12.74 0.71
CA ARG A 109 13.58 11.35 0.46
C ARG A 109 12.45 10.39 0.06
N PHE A 110 11.22 10.88 -0.08
CA PHE A 110 10.09 10.05 -0.50
C PHE A 110 10.28 9.56 -1.93
N ASP A 111 10.27 8.25 -2.12
CA ASP A 111 10.26 7.64 -3.46
C ASP A 111 8.86 7.04 -3.75
N PRO A 112 8.01 7.74 -4.52
CA PRO A 112 6.67 7.24 -4.83
C PRO A 112 6.71 5.96 -5.68
N VAL A 113 7.78 5.71 -6.44
CA VAL A 113 7.94 4.47 -7.20
C VAL A 113 8.03 3.31 -6.21
N ARG A 114 8.94 3.43 -5.24
CA ARG A 114 9.15 2.40 -4.22
C ARG A 114 7.89 2.15 -3.39
N ALA A 115 7.19 3.22 -3.01
CA ALA A 115 5.95 3.14 -2.26
C ALA A 115 4.87 2.37 -3.05
N VAL A 116 4.66 2.71 -4.33
CA VAL A 116 3.73 1.99 -5.21
C VAL A 116 4.13 0.51 -5.36
N THR A 117 5.41 0.23 -5.60
CA THR A 117 5.92 -1.15 -5.70
C THR A 117 5.62 -1.96 -4.44
N ASN A 118 5.90 -1.41 -3.26
CA ASN A 118 5.67 -2.09 -1.99
C ASN A 118 4.18 -2.38 -1.76
N HIS A 119 3.31 -1.43 -2.11
CA HIS A 119 1.86 -1.64 -2.04
C HIS A 119 1.37 -2.71 -3.02
N LEU A 120 1.89 -2.73 -4.24
CA LEU A 120 1.57 -3.78 -5.21
C LEU A 120 2.04 -5.16 -4.73
N ARG A 121 3.22 -5.25 -4.10
CA ARG A 121 3.71 -6.50 -3.48
C ARG A 121 2.80 -6.96 -2.36
N PHE A 122 2.39 -6.05 -1.48
CA PHE A 122 1.43 -6.37 -0.43
C PHE A 122 0.15 -6.96 -1.02
N ILE A 123 -0.44 -6.29 -2.02
CA ILE A 123 -1.66 -6.73 -2.71
C ILE A 123 -1.46 -8.10 -3.37
N ALA A 124 -0.37 -8.30 -4.10
CA ALA A 124 -0.10 -9.56 -4.80
C ALA A 124 0.02 -10.76 -3.85
N ASN A 125 0.48 -10.55 -2.61
CA ASN A 125 0.65 -11.61 -1.61
C ASN A 125 -0.63 -11.88 -0.78
N ARG A 126 -1.74 -11.18 -1.05
CA ARG A 126 -2.99 -11.25 -0.25
C ARG A 126 -4.25 -11.40 -1.10
N ARG A 127 -4.07 -11.71 -2.39
CA ARG A 127 -5.12 -12.09 -3.32
C ARG A 127 -5.45 -13.58 -3.24
#